data_AF-A0A9R0JYD1-F1
#
_entry.id   AF-A0A9R0JYD1-F1
#
_cell.length_a   1.000
_cell.length_b   1.000
_cell.length_c   1.000
_cell.angle_alpha   90.00
_cell.angle_beta   90.00
_cell.angle_gamma   90.00
#
_symmetry.space_group_name_H-M   'P 1'
#
loop_
_entity.id
_entity.type
_entity.pdbx_description
1 polymer ?
#
loop_
_entity_poly.entity_id
_entity_poly.type
_entity_poly.pdbx_seq_one_letter_code
_entity_poly.pdbx_strand_id
1 'polypeptide(L)'
;MEKIKIPTRKYDGTPDPEDHCTTFEQHMMLYTDSDAMWCKVFSSTLLGVAANWYKGIDAHPIYSFRQLQAAFLSRFVSKQKRKKSSGELMSFIQRDRESLRDYLTHFNNESVTIPDLQQEVAVLALMRGMQDCEFKKISQPELIHKSG
;
A
#
# COMPACT_ATOMS: atom_id res chain seq x y z
N MET A 1 19.41 28.39 10.32
CA MET A 1 18.86 27.63 9.18
C MET A 1 19.33 26.19 9.33
N GLU A 2 18.40 25.26 9.54
CA GLU A 2 18.73 23.83 9.56
C GLU A 2 19.12 23.37 8.16
N LYS A 3 20.12 22.49 8.06
CA LYS A 3 20.53 21.92 6.79
C LYS A 3 19.48 20.91 6.34
N ILE A 4 18.95 21.08 5.13
CA ILE A 4 18.02 20.10 4.54
C ILE A 4 18.74 18.75 4.44
N LYS A 5 18.20 17.74 5.11
CA LYS A 5 18.65 16.37 4.96
C LYS A 5 17.88 15.73 3.81
N ILE A 6 18.57 15.10 2.86
CA ILE A 6 17.92 14.42 1.74
C ILE A 6 17.19 13.17 2.27
N PRO A 7 15.93 12.92 1.88
CA PRO A 7 15.24 11.68 2.20
C PRO A 7 16.06 10.45 1.79
N THR A 8 16.17 9.48 2.69
CA THR A 8 16.93 8.24 2.46
C THR A 8 16.16 7.25 1.59
N ARG A 9 14.82 7.29 1.62
CA ARG A 9 13.98 6.46 0.76
C ARG A 9 14.03 6.95 -0.67
N LYS A 10 14.38 6.04 -1.58
CA LYS A 10 14.43 6.27 -3.02
C LYS A 10 13.26 5.56 -3.70
N TYR A 11 12.82 6.11 -4.82
CA TYR A 11 11.72 5.58 -5.62
C TYR A 11 12.23 5.05 -6.96
N ASP A 12 12.25 3.73 -7.13
CA ASP A 12 12.66 3.05 -8.36
C ASP A 12 11.50 2.65 -9.28
N GLY A 13 10.26 2.94 -8.86
CA GLY A 13 9.04 2.53 -9.56
C GLY A 13 8.30 1.36 -8.91
N THR A 14 8.85 0.74 -7.86
CA THR A 14 8.23 -0.42 -7.18
C THR A 14 7.31 -0.05 -6.01
N PRO A 15 7.62 0.96 -5.15
CA PRO A 15 6.75 1.30 -4.02
C PRO A 15 5.49 2.03 -4.48
N ASP A 16 4.52 2.18 -3.57
CA ASP A 16 3.32 2.97 -3.82
C ASP A 16 3.70 4.46 -4.04
N PRO A 17 3.31 5.06 -5.19
CA PRO A 17 3.64 6.46 -5.49
C PRO A 17 3.00 7.47 -4.53
N GLU A 18 1.82 7.17 -3.98
CA GLU A 18 1.12 8.03 -3.01
C GLU A 18 1.85 8.00 -1.66
N ASP A 19 2.29 6.82 -1.20
CA ASP A 19 3.10 6.67 0.01
C ASP A 19 4.44 7.41 -0.11
N HIS A 20 5.09 7.31 -1.28
CA HIS A 20 6.32 8.06 -1.56
C HIS A 20 6.11 9.57 -1.48
N CYS A 21 5.05 10.08 -2.11
CA CYS A 21 4.71 11.52 -2.04
C CYS A 21 4.40 11.96 -0.61
N THR A 22 3.56 11.21 0.11
CA THR A 22 3.15 11.54 1.48
C THR A 22 4.36 11.58 2.42
N THR A 23 5.23 10.56 2.35
CA THR A 23 6.46 10.52 3.15
C THR A 23 7.39 11.69 2.82
N PHE A 24 7.50 12.03 1.54
CA PHE A 24 8.32 13.15 1.08
C PHE A 24 7.79 14.50 1.60
N GLU A 25 6.48 14.75 1.50
CA GLU A 25 5.84 15.97 1.98
C GLU A 25 6.04 16.15 3.48
N GLN A 26 5.77 15.10 4.27
CA GLN A 26 5.98 15.10 5.73
C GLN A 26 7.42 15.46 6.10
N HIS A 27 8.38 14.96 5.34
CA HIS A 27 9.79 15.28 5.54
C HIS A 27 10.11 16.73 5.17
N MET A 28 9.65 17.20 4.00
CA MET A 28 9.99 18.54 3.51
C MET A 28 9.36 19.68 4.32
N MET A 29 8.15 19.49 4.85
CA MET A 29 7.48 20.45 5.74
C MET A 29 8.29 20.81 6.98
N LEU A 30 9.23 19.95 7.40
CA LEU A 30 10.09 20.22 8.56
C LEU A 30 11.23 21.22 8.24
N TYR A 31 11.54 21.47 6.97
CA TYR A 31 12.74 22.22 6.58
C TYR A 31 12.47 23.50 5.81
N THR A 32 11.42 23.55 4.98
CA THR A 32 11.20 24.69 4.08
C THR A 32 9.79 24.70 3.48
N ASP A 33 9.28 25.89 3.17
CA ASP A 33 8.06 26.09 2.38
C ASP A 33 8.36 26.44 0.90
N SER A 34 9.60 26.25 0.44
CA SER A 34 10.00 26.60 -0.92
C SER A 34 9.70 25.48 -1.92
N ASP A 35 8.68 25.68 -2.76
CA ASP A 35 8.32 24.77 -3.85
C ASP A 35 9.51 24.40 -4.75
N ALA A 36 10.37 25.38 -5.08
CA ALA A 36 11.56 25.14 -5.89
C ALA A 36 12.53 24.15 -5.21
N MET A 37 12.67 24.24 -3.88
CA MET A 37 13.48 23.31 -3.11
C MET A 37 12.83 21.93 -3.05
N TRP A 38 11.50 21.86 -2.87
CA TRP A 38 10.77 20.60 -2.88
C TRP A 38 10.94 19.85 -4.20
N CYS A 39 10.74 20.51 -5.34
CA CYS A 39 10.95 19.91 -6.66
C CYS A 39 12.40 19.39 -6.83
N LYS A 40 13.39 20.18 -6.42
CA LYS A 40 14.82 19.82 -6.52
C LYS A 40 15.19 18.64 -5.61
N VAL A 41 14.67 18.58 -4.39
CA VAL A 41 14.94 17.46 -3.48
C VAL A 41 14.18 16.22 -3.94
N PHE A 42 12.94 16.37 -4.42
CA PHE A 42 12.14 15.27 -4.94
C PHE A 42 12.83 14.55 -6.09
N SER A 43 13.40 15.29 -7.05
CA SER A 43 14.13 14.70 -8.18
C SER A 43 15.31 13.83 -7.71
N SER A 44 15.95 14.19 -6.59
CA SER A 44 17.05 13.41 -6.00
C SER A 44 16.58 12.10 -5.37
N THR A 45 15.28 11.94 -5.08
CA THR A 45 14.70 10.71 -4.54
C THR A 45 14.35 9.68 -5.62
N LEU A 46 14.31 10.07 -6.88
CA LEU A 46 13.90 9.20 -7.98
C LEU A 46 15.07 8.38 -8.53
N LEU A 47 14.80 7.14 -8.92
CA LEU A 47 15.74 6.21 -9.54
C LEU A 47 15.14 5.62 -10.83
N GLY A 48 16.00 5.03 -11.67
CA GLY A 48 15.60 4.24 -12.83
C GLY A 48 14.57 4.93 -13.72
N VAL A 49 13.43 4.27 -13.92
CA VAL A 49 12.34 4.74 -14.80
C VAL A 49 11.76 6.07 -14.30
N ALA A 50 11.67 6.27 -12.98
CA ALA A 50 11.16 7.52 -12.41
C ALA A 50 12.11 8.69 -12.61
N ALA A 51 13.42 8.48 -12.47
CA ALA A 51 14.43 9.51 -12.75
C ALA A 51 14.43 9.89 -14.24
N ASN A 52 14.28 8.92 -15.15
CA ASN A 52 14.21 9.17 -16.59
C ASN A 52 12.93 9.94 -16.97
N TRP A 53 11.80 9.61 -16.35
CA TRP A 53 10.57 10.37 -16.53
C TRP A 53 10.73 11.82 -16.10
N TYR A 54 11.35 12.08 -14.94
CA TYR A 54 11.55 13.44 -14.44
C TYR A 54 12.35 14.31 -15.41
N LYS A 55 13.41 13.76 -16.03
CA LYS A 55 14.18 14.46 -17.08
C LYS A 55 13.35 14.80 -18.33
N GLY A 56 12.31 14.02 -18.61
CA GLY A 56 11.39 14.28 -19.73
C GLY A 56 10.37 15.39 -19.46
N ILE A 57 10.26 15.86 -18.21
CA ILE A 57 9.33 16.93 -17.83
C ILE A 57 9.79 18.29 -18.35
N ASP A 58 11.08 18.49 -18.63
CA ASP A 58 11.68 19.77 -19.02
C ASP A 58 10.99 20.49 -20.21
N ALA A 59 10.14 19.80 -20.98
CA ALA A 59 9.29 20.40 -22.02
C ALA A 59 8.08 21.20 -21.48
N HIS A 60 7.69 21.02 -20.22
CA HIS A 60 6.59 21.73 -19.56
C HIS A 60 7.09 22.28 -18.21
N PRO A 61 7.15 23.61 -18.02
CA PRO A 61 7.65 24.16 -16.78
C PRO A 61 6.70 23.81 -15.62
N ILE A 62 7.22 23.04 -14.67
CA ILE A 62 6.60 22.80 -13.38
C ILE A 62 6.98 23.95 -12.46
N TYR A 63 5.98 24.67 -11.96
CA TYR A 63 6.18 25.84 -11.10
C TYR A 63 5.93 25.56 -9.62
N SER A 64 5.35 24.40 -9.28
CA SER A 64 5.09 24.00 -7.89
C SER A 64 5.27 22.51 -7.66
N PHE A 65 5.54 22.14 -6.40
CA PHE A 65 5.62 20.73 -6.03
C PHE A 65 4.28 20.01 -6.27
N ARG A 66 3.16 20.70 -6.06
CA ARG A 66 1.82 20.16 -6.32
C ARG A 66 1.63 19.75 -7.78
N GLN A 67 2.14 20.53 -8.74
CA GLN A 67 2.09 20.15 -10.16
C GLN A 67 2.97 18.92 -10.43
N LEU A 68 4.15 18.85 -9.82
CA LEU A 68 5.04 17.69 -9.91
C LEU A 68 4.41 16.42 -9.35
N GLN A 69 3.82 16.50 -8.17
CA GLN A 69 3.10 15.41 -7.54
C GLN A 69 1.96 14.91 -8.43
N ALA A 70 1.12 15.81 -8.96
CA ALA A 70 0.03 15.42 -9.85
C ALA A 70 0.54 14.69 -11.11
N ALA A 71 1.61 15.19 -11.75
CA ALA A 71 2.21 14.55 -12.91
C ALA A 71 2.85 13.19 -12.56
N PHE A 72 3.52 13.11 -11.41
CA PHE A 72 4.14 11.89 -10.90
C PHE A 72 3.08 10.82 -10.64
N LEU A 73 2.02 11.18 -9.91
CA LEU A 73 0.92 10.28 -9.60
C LEU A 73 0.21 9.84 -10.89
N SER A 74 -0.07 10.75 -11.83
CA SER A 74 -0.67 10.38 -13.12
C SER A 74 0.18 9.39 -13.93
N ARG A 75 1.51 9.39 -13.75
CA ARG A 75 2.43 8.51 -14.46
C ARG A 75 2.64 7.17 -13.77
N PHE A 76 2.81 7.19 -12.45
CA PHE A 76 3.28 6.05 -11.68
C PHE A 76 2.21 5.41 -10.81
N VAL A 77 1.08 6.08 -10.56
CA VAL A 77 -0.08 5.41 -9.95
C VAL A 77 -0.51 4.34 -10.92
N SER A 78 -0.17 3.11 -10.57
CA SER A 78 -0.80 1.97 -11.18
C SER A 78 -2.29 2.11 -10.88
N LYS A 79 -3.13 2.04 -11.92
CA LYS A 79 -4.60 1.89 -11.76
C LYS A 79 -4.99 0.62 -10.97
N GLN A 80 -3.99 -0.13 -10.50
CA GLN A 80 -4.03 -1.37 -9.76
C GLN A 80 -4.19 -1.18 -8.24
N LYS A 81 -4.75 -0.05 -7.78
CA LYS A 81 -5.82 -0.16 -6.78
C LYS A 81 -7.12 -0.48 -7.52
N ARG A 82 -7.18 -1.60 -8.27
CA ARG A 82 -8.47 -2.28 -8.38
C ARG A 82 -8.79 -2.59 -6.93
N LYS A 83 -9.82 -1.93 -6.40
CA LYS A 83 -10.32 -2.22 -5.05
C LYS A 83 -10.42 -3.73 -4.99
N LYS A 84 -9.64 -4.36 -4.09
CA LYS A 84 -9.66 -5.82 -4.00
C LYS A 84 -11.10 -6.21 -3.73
N SER A 85 -11.58 -7.18 -4.47
CA SER A 85 -12.94 -7.65 -4.35
C SER A 85 -13.04 -8.66 -3.22
N SER A 86 -14.23 -8.81 -2.66
CA SER A 86 -14.52 -9.92 -1.75
C SER A 86 -14.22 -11.30 -2.38
N GLY A 87 -14.36 -11.41 -3.71
CA GLY A 87 -13.98 -12.61 -4.46
C GLY A 87 -12.48 -12.92 -4.43
N GLU A 88 -11.62 -11.90 -4.44
CA GLU A 88 -10.17 -12.09 -4.30
C GLU A 88 -9.81 -12.49 -2.86
N LEU A 89 -10.49 -11.94 -1.85
CA LEU A 89 -10.31 -12.37 -0.46
C LEU A 89 -10.68 -13.86 -0.25
N MET A 90 -11.68 -14.37 -0.97
CA MET A 90 -12.07 -15.78 -0.94
C MET A 90 -11.00 -16.74 -1.49
N SER A 91 -10.04 -16.22 -2.27
CA SER A 91 -8.91 -17.00 -2.79
C SER A 91 -7.71 -17.05 -1.83
N PHE A 92 -7.78 -16.31 -0.73
CA PHE A 92 -6.71 -16.26 0.26
C PHE A 92 -6.70 -17.52 1.09
N ILE A 93 -5.56 -18.22 1.11
CA ILE A 93 -5.37 -19.47 1.83
C ILE A 93 -4.11 -19.39 2.68
N GLN A 94 -4.14 -20.04 3.84
CA GLN A 94 -2.98 -20.24 4.69
C GLN A 94 -1.97 -21.13 3.96
N ARG A 95 -0.76 -20.60 3.78
CA ARG A 95 0.31 -21.27 3.02
C ARG A 95 0.87 -22.46 3.79
N ASP A 96 1.47 -23.40 3.07
CA ASP A 96 2.19 -24.52 3.68
C ASP A 96 3.27 -24.00 4.64
N ARG A 97 3.22 -24.44 5.90
CA ARG A 97 4.11 -24.05 7.00
C ARG A 97 3.93 -22.61 7.52
N GLU A 98 2.92 -21.87 7.06
CA GLU A 98 2.56 -20.57 7.64
C GLU A 98 1.84 -20.76 8.98
N SER A 99 2.27 -20.02 10.01
CA SER A 99 1.59 -20.08 11.29
C SER A 99 0.20 -19.45 11.20
N LEU A 100 -0.74 -19.88 12.05
CA LEU A 100 -2.08 -19.29 12.08
C LEU A 100 -2.05 -17.78 12.35
N ARG A 101 -1.09 -17.32 13.17
CA ARG A 101 -0.92 -15.89 13.49
C ARG A 101 -0.49 -15.09 12.26
N ASP A 102 0.46 -15.61 11.48
CA ASP A 102 0.95 -14.93 10.29
C ASP A 102 -0.13 -14.88 9.21
N TYR A 103 -0.87 -15.99 9.04
CA TYR A 103 -2.06 -16.03 8.17
C TYR A 103 -3.11 -14.99 8.59
N LEU A 104 -3.47 -14.93 9.87
CA LEU A 104 -4.45 -13.95 10.37
C LEU A 104 -3.98 -12.51 10.15
N THR A 105 -2.69 -12.23 10.35
CA THR A 105 -2.10 -10.91 10.12
C THR A 105 -2.19 -10.53 8.65
N HIS A 106 -1.84 -11.44 7.76
CA HIS A 106 -1.89 -11.23 6.33
C HIS A 106 -3.33 -11.07 5.82
N PHE A 107 -4.24 -11.94 6.27
CA PHE A 107 -5.67 -11.85 5.94
C PHE A 107 -6.28 -10.52 6.42
N ASN A 108 -5.95 -10.06 7.63
CA ASN A 108 -6.44 -8.79 8.16
C ASN A 108 -5.87 -7.59 7.39
N ASN A 109 -4.59 -7.63 7.01
CA ASN A 109 -3.99 -6.58 6.18
C ASN A 109 -4.66 -6.50 4.80
N GLU A 110 -5.15 -7.61 4.28
CA GLU A 110 -5.87 -7.65 3.01
C GLU A 110 -7.33 -7.20 3.13
N SER A 111 -8.03 -7.65 4.19
CA SER A 111 -9.45 -7.33 4.39
C SER A 111 -9.69 -5.83 4.53
N VAL A 112 -8.80 -5.09 5.19
CA VAL A 112 -8.90 -3.63 5.37
C VAL A 112 -8.74 -2.84 4.06
N THR A 113 -8.24 -3.48 2.99
CA THR A 113 -8.10 -2.84 1.67
C THR A 113 -9.37 -2.95 0.81
N ILE A 114 -10.36 -3.74 1.25
CA ILE A 114 -11.60 -4.01 0.51
C ILE A 114 -12.69 -3.06 1.01
N PRO A 115 -13.20 -2.16 0.15
CA PRO A 115 -14.33 -1.29 0.51
C PRO A 115 -15.59 -2.13 0.76
N ASP A 116 -16.44 -1.68 1.70
CA ASP A 116 -17.78 -2.26 1.92
C ASP A 116 -17.77 -3.80 2.14
N LEU A 117 -16.67 -4.34 2.67
CA LEU A 117 -16.53 -5.77 2.93
C LEU A 117 -17.56 -6.21 3.97
N GLN A 118 -18.48 -7.07 3.55
CA GLN A 118 -19.48 -7.66 4.43
C GLN A 118 -18.81 -8.61 5.43
N GLN A 119 -19.18 -8.51 6.70
CA GLN A 119 -18.56 -9.27 7.78
C GLN A 119 -18.71 -10.77 7.58
N GLU A 120 -19.87 -11.22 7.09
CA GLU A 120 -20.17 -12.62 6.81
C GLU A 120 -19.26 -13.17 5.71
N VAL A 121 -18.96 -12.37 4.70
CA VAL A 121 -18.05 -12.74 3.61
C VAL A 121 -16.61 -12.80 4.10
N ALA A 122 -16.20 -11.89 4.98
CA ALA A 122 -14.88 -11.92 5.60
C ALA A 122 -14.68 -13.16 6.47
N VAL A 123 -15.68 -13.51 7.31
CA VAL A 123 -15.64 -14.72 8.14
C VAL A 123 -15.60 -15.97 7.28
N LEU A 124 -16.43 -16.03 6.22
CA LEU A 124 -16.44 -17.16 5.29
C LEU A 124 -15.08 -17.33 4.57
N ALA A 125 -14.50 -16.24 4.07
CA ALA A 125 -13.19 -16.25 3.43
C ALA A 125 -12.09 -16.71 4.39
N LEU A 126 -12.09 -16.19 5.61
CA LEU A 126 -11.13 -16.55 6.65
C LEU A 126 -11.18 -18.05 6.97
N MET A 127 -12.39 -18.57 7.20
CA MET A 127 -12.62 -19.98 7.54
C MET A 127 -12.28 -20.92 6.38
N ARG A 128 -12.58 -20.51 5.14
CA ARG A 128 -12.23 -21.26 3.93
C ARG A 128 -10.72 -21.34 3.73
N GLY A 129 -10.00 -20.25 3.96
CA GLY A 129 -8.56 -20.16 3.73
C GLY A 129 -7.71 -20.84 4.80
N MET A 130 -8.23 -21.01 6.01
CA MET A 130 -7.50 -21.59 7.14
C MET A 130 -7.22 -23.09 6.92
N GLN A 131 -5.99 -23.53 7.20
CA GLN A 131 -5.67 -24.97 7.23
C GLN A 131 -6.41 -25.67 8.38
N ASP A 132 -6.57 -26.98 8.27
CA ASP A 132 -7.24 -27.76 9.29
C ASP A 132 -6.45 -27.70 10.60
N CYS A 133 -7.01 -26.98 11.57
CA CYS A 133 -6.49 -26.82 12.92
C CYS A 133 -7.65 -26.91 13.92
N GLU A 134 -7.34 -27.12 15.20
CA GLU A 134 -8.35 -27.22 16.27
C GLU A 134 -9.26 -25.97 16.31
N PHE A 135 -8.72 -24.79 16.04
CA PHE A 135 -9.51 -23.55 15.97
C PHE A 135 -10.59 -23.59 14.89
N LYS A 136 -10.30 -24.17 13.72
CA LYS A 136 -11.27 -24.30 12.62
C LYS A 136 -12.42 -25.24 12.97
N LYS A 137 -12.15 -26.28 13.77
CA LYS A 137 -13.16 -27.24 14.25
C LYS A 137 -14.15 -26.58 15.22
N ILE A 138 -13.65 -25.79 16.15
CA ILE A 138 -14.49 -25.14 17.18
C ILE A 138 -15.30 -23.96 16.59
N SER A 139 -14.83 -23.38 15.48
CA SER A 139 -15.46 -22.24 14.83
C SER A 139 -16.53 -22.64 13.78
N GLN A 140 -16.80 -23.94 13.60
CA GLN A 140 -17.88 -24.43 12.74
C GLN A 140 -19.21 -24.52 13.52
N PRO A 141 -20.33 -23.96 13.01
CA PRO A 141 -21.63 -24.01 13.69
C PRO A 141 -22.15 -25.43 13.94
N GLU A 142 -21.68 -26.41 13.17
CA GLU A 142 -22.22 -27.78 13.17
C GLU A 142 -21.77 -28.66 14.35
N LEU A 143 -20.84 -28.19 15.19
CA LEU A 143 -20.36 -28.94 16.36
C LEU A 143 -20.88 -28.42 17.70
N ILE A 144 -21.64 -27.32 17.71
CA ILE A 144 -22.19 -26.73 18.95
C ILE A 144 -23.46 -27.49 19.43
N HIS A 145 -24.09 -28.31 18.57
CA HIS A 145 -25.31 -29.05 18.90
C HIS A 145 -25.12 -30.52 19.31
N LYS A 146 -23.89 -30.99 19.53
CA LYS A 146 -23.63 -32.40 19.95
C LYS A 146 -23.00 -32.57 21.33
N SER A 147 -23.09 -31.59 22.22
CA SER A 147 -22.67 -31.79 23.61
C SER A 147 -23.54 -30.99 24.56
N GLY A 148 -24.39 -31.70 25.30
CA GLY A 148 -25.19 -31.18 26.41
C GLY A 148 -26.67 -31.47 26.27
#